data_AF-A0A7X7GZD2-F1
#
_entry.id   AF-A0A7X7GZD2-F1
#
_cell.length_a   1.000
_cell.length_b   1.000
_cell.length_c   1.000
_cell.angle_alpha   90.00
_cell.angle_beta   90.00
_cell.angle_gamma   90.00
#
_symmetry.space_group_name_H-M   'P 1'
#
loop_
_entity.id
_entity.type
_entity.pdbx_description
1 polymer ?
#
loop_
_entity_poly.entity_id
_entity_poly.type
_entity_poly.pdbx_seq_one_letter_code
_entity_poly.pdbx_strand_id
1 'polypeptide(L)'
;MKYLSSTVAAGLGAALLAGSAGAQTPDAPPSPPDAEVASSSPRSGPLAVPYQRRYVPEANLWELGLFGGMMFPSSSHQLYDPALTSAVQQPFEPAGEIGVRFAYYPLAFLGGELEAAAMPSKAEDGSSAGLWTTRGHLIGQLPIGSITPFLLAGGGALGAGSDAMGSDVDAAFHFGAGAKAAIGEHLLVRIDLRDTMSRKVGTDTTALAHSPEILFGVAFVPSRKSPDRDGDGVLDYRDPCPDTAGAYAGCPAPDTDGDGIDDETDECVDVPGVAPSGCPDSDGDGILDRDDLCPNHAGTGPGGCPEKLCPVKDSDGDGLTDEFDRCPDEPARTLDGCPAPAEESTEEDAGDGSPAGDPESDPGWTAGEGEEAP
;
A
#
# COMPACT_ATOMS: atom_id res chain seq x y z
N MET A 1 31.82 -4.84 -57.49
CA MET A 1 31.30 -4.32 -58.78
C MET A 1 30.07 -3.48 -58.49
N LYS A 2 30.14 -2.19 -58.85
CA LYS A 2 29.09 -1.18 -59.12
C LYS A 2 27.84 -1.16 -58.20
N TYR A 3 27.68 -0.21 -57.27
CA TYR A 3 27.36 1.23 -57.39
C TYR A 3 25.88 1.58 -57.72
N LEU A 4 25.30 2.42 -56.83
CA LEU A 4 24.44 3.62 -57.09
C LEU A 4 23.05 3.40 -57.73
N SER A 5 22.01 4.20 -57.48
CA SER A 5 21.73 5.33 -56.58
C SER A 5 20.25 5.72 -56.80
N SER A 6 19.63 6.30 -55.76
CA SER A 6 18.81 7.54 -55.78
C SER A 6 17.79 7.78 -56.91
N THR A 7 16.57 8.21 -56.60
CA THR A 7 16.21 9.62 -56.31
C THR A 7 14.68 9.83 -56.29
N VAL A 8 14.26 10.68 -55.36
CA VAL A 8 12.97 11.35 -55.16
C VAL A 8 12.54 12.19 -56.38
N ALA A 9 11.22 12.35 -56.59
CA ALA A 9 10.67 13.50 -57.30
C ALA A 9 9.33 13.95 -56.67
N ALA A 10 9.27 15.25 -56.37
CA ALA A 10 8.15 16.00 -55.82
C ALA A 10 7.26 16.61 -56.92
N GLY A 11 6.07 17.10 -56.55
CA GLY A 11 5.28 18.04 -57.35
C GLY A 11 3.80 18.04 -56.93
N LEU A 12 3.38 18.93 -56.01
CA LEU A 12 2.75 20.24 -56.27
C LEU A 12 1.39 20.17 -56.99
N GLY A 13 0.31 20.36 -56.22
CA GLY A 13 -1.02 20.74 -56.68
C GLY A 13 -1.49 21.98 -55.92
N ALA A 14 -1.76 23.04 -56.67
CA ALA A 14 -1.99 24.41 -56.19
C ALA A 14 -3.39 24.64 -55.59
N ALA A 15 -3.44 25.50 -54.58
CA ALA A 15 -4.64 26.09 -54.02
C ALA A 15 -5.05 27.36 -54.80
N LEU A 16 -6.36 27.58 -54.89
CA LEU A 16 -7.03 28.75 -55.45
C LEU A 16 -7.97 29.28 -54.36
N LEU A 17 -7.76 30.52 -53.90
CA LEU A 17 -8.74 31.62 -53.85
C LEU A 17 -8.35 32.68 -52.81
N ALA A 18 -8.67 33.91 -53.17
CA ALA A 18 -8.15 35.15 -52.64
C ALA A 18 -9.02 35.78 -51.54
N GLY A 19 -8.37 36.58 -50.69
CA GLY A 19 -8.78 37.96 -50.44
C GLY A 19 -9.57 38.26 -49.16
N SER A 20 -8.96 38.98 -48.21
CA SER A 20 -9.20 40.41 -47.99
C SER A 20 -8.52 40.89 -46.69
N ALA A 21 -8.19 42.18 -46.67
CA ALA A 21 -7.26 42.83 -45.74
C ALA A 21 -7.88 43.20 -44.39
N GLY A 22 -7.05 43.29 -43.34
CA GLY A 22 -7.39 43.93 -42.06
C GLY A 22 -6.21 43.99 -41.08
N ALA A 23 -5.70 45.21 -40.89
CA ALA A 23 -4.91 45.78 -39.79
C ALA A 23 -4.05 44.89 -38.85
N GLN A 24 -2.75 45.17 -38.82
CA GLN A 24 -1.79 44.71 -37.80
C GLN A 24 -1.82 45.63 -36.57
N THR A 25 -1.99 45.04 -35.38
CA THR A 25 -1.57 45.59 -34.09
C THR A 25 -0.45 44.69 -33.53
N PRO A 26 0.58 45.24 -32.84
CA PRO A 26 1.71 44.45 -32.38
C PRO A 26 1.33 43.55 -31.19
N ASP A 27 1.83 42.32 -31.24
CA ASP A 27 1.58 41.20 -30.33
C ASP A 27 1.85 41.52 -28.85
N ALA A 28 0.92 41.10 -27.99
CA ALA A 28 1.21 40.75 -26.60
C ALA A 28 1.89 39.36 -26.57
N PRO A 29 2.86 39.12 -25.67
CA PRO A 29 3.52 37.81 -25.60
C PRO A 29 2.51 36.72 -25.20
N PRO A 30 2.60 35.51 -25.79
CA PRO A 30 1.70 34.42 -25.44
C PRO A 30 1.93 33.96 -24.00
N SER A 31 0.85 33.84 -23.24
CA SER A 31 0.80 33.16 -21.94
C SER A 31 1.39 31.75 -22.08
N PRO A 32 2.10 31.23 -21.05
CA PRO A 32 2.60 29.86 -21.10
C PRO A 32 1.43 28.89 -21.26
N PRO A 33 1.64 27.75 -21.96
CA PRO A 33 0.59 26.76 -22.12
C PRO A 33 0.17 26.27 -20.74
N ASP A 34 -1.15 26.16 -20.55
CA ASP A 34 -1.77 25.54 -19.39
C ASP A 34 -0.99 24.27 -19.06
N ALA A 35 -0.25 24.30 -17.95
CA ALA A 35 0.18 23.07 -17.32
C ALA A 35 -1.13 22.38 -16.95
N GLU A 36 -1.53 21.41 -17.78
CA GLU A 36 -2.44 20.37 -17.36
C GLU A 36 -1.82 19.80 -16.10
N VAL A 37 -2.27 20.32 -14.95
CA VAL A 37 -2.16 19.66 -13.67
C VAL A 37 -2.86 18.34 -13.92
N ALA A 38 -2.05 17.33 -14.22
CA ALA A 38 -2.46 15.95 -14.17
C ALA A 38 -2.83 15.71 -12.70
N SER A 39 -4.06 16.09 -12.35
CA SER A 39 -4.81 15.46 -11.28
C SER A 39 -4.98 14.01 -11.72
N SER A 40 -3.91 13.24 -11.56
CA SER A 40 -4.04 11.82 -11.33
C SER A 40 -4.63 11.69 -9.94
N SER A 41 -5.93 11.99 -9.82
CA SER A 41 -6.74 11.29 -8.84
C SER A 41 -6.42 9.81 -9.05
N PRO A 42 -5.80 9.11 -8.08
CA PRO A 42 -5.69 7.67 -8.17
C PRO A 42 -7.13 7.18 -8.34
N ARG A 43 -7.36 6.28 -9.30
CA ARG A 43 -8.68 5.68 -9.51
C ARG A 43 -9.20 5.20 -8.17
N SER A 44 -10.13 5.95 -7.59
CA SER A 44 -10.93 5.55 -6.44
C SER A 44 -11.94 4.53 -6.94
N GLY A 45 -11.45 3.30 -7.08
CA GLY A 45 -12.19 2.10 -7.42
C GLY A 45 -11.41 0.90 -6.89
N PRO A 46 -12.09 -0.17 -6.44
CA PRO A 46 -11.44 -1.26 -5.73
C PRO A 46 -10.39 -1.87 -6.64
N LEU A 47 -9.27 -2.31 -6.04
CA LEU A 47 -8.05 -2.87 -6.65
C LEU A 47 -6.86 -1.89 -6.78
N ALA A 48 -6.51 -1.22 -5.66
CA ALA A 48 -5.27 -0.43 -5.54
C ALA A 48 -4.00 -1.27 -5.85
N VAL A 49 -4.04 -2.58 -5.56
CA VAL A 49 -2.93 -3.51 -5.84
C VAL A 49 -3.13 -4.27 -7.17
N PRO A 50 -2.12 -4.29 -8.08
CA PRO A 50 -2.15 -5.09 -9.29
C PRO A 50 -2.43 -6.57 -9.01
N TYR A 51 -3.26 -7.22 -9.85
CA TYR A 51 -3.66 -8.63 -9.67
C TYR A 51 -2.49 -9.56 -9.36
N GLN A 52 -1.34 -9.36 -10.00
CA GLN A 52 -0.14 -10.18 -9.83
C GLN A 52 0.35 -10.25 -8.39
N ARG A 53 0.05 -9.27 -7.53
CA ARG A 53 0.53 -9.21 -6.14
C ARG A 53 -0.54 -9.53 -5.11
N ARG A 54 -1.77 -9.79 -5.53
CA ARG A 54 -2.93 -9.89 -4.62
C ARG A 54 -3.00 -11.21 -3.83
N TYR A 55 -2.61 -12.32 -4.46
CA TYR A 55 -2.87 -13.66 -3.95
C TYR A 55 -1.59 -14.50 -3.93
N VAL A 56 -0.55 -13.96 -3.29
CA VAL A 56 0.72 -14.67 -3.10
C VAL A 56 0.46 -15.91 -2.21
N PRO A 57 1.07 -17.07 -2.52
CA PRO A 57 0.95 -18.23 -1.64
C PRO A 57 1.58 -17.99 -0.27
N GLU A 58 0.94 -18.52 0.77
CA GLU A 58 1.34 -18.35 2.16
C GLU A 58 1.66 -19.70 2.81
N ALA A 59 2.24 -19.66 4.01
CA ALA A 59 2.43 -20.83 4.85
C ALA A 59 1.10 -21.29 5.49
N ASN A 60 1.01 -22.58 5.79
CA ASN A 60 -0.16 -23.27 6.36
C ASN A 60 -1.41 -23.22 5.47
N LEU A 61 -1.23 -23.26 4.15
CA LEU A 61 -2.34 -23.23 3.19
C LEU A 61 -2.86 -24.64 2.88
N TRP A 62 -4.18 -24.78 2.79
CA TRP A 62 -4.85 -25.99 2.30
C TRP A 62 -5.43 -25.73 0.90
N GLU A 63 -5.34 -26.71 0.00
CA GLU A 63 -6.02 -26.67 -1.30
C GLU A 63 -6.83 -27.95 -1.51
N LEU A 64 -8.09 -27.80 -1.92
CA LEU A 64 -9.01 -28.87 -2.28
C LEU A 64 -9.40 -28.73 -3.75
N GLY A 65 -8.90 -29.62 -4.59
CA GLY A 65 -9.01 -29.49 -6.03
C GLY A 65 -9.77 -30.63 -6.71
N LEU A 66 -10.38 -30.28 -7.82
CA LEU A 66 -10.78 -31.21 -8.88
C LEU A 66 -9.85 -30.96 -10.07
N PHE A 67 -9.48 -32.02 -10.76
CA PHE A 67 -8.70 -31.89 -11.98
C PHE A 67 -9.17 -32.89 -13.03
N GLY A 68 -8.86 -32.58 -14.28
CA GLY A 68 -9.03 -33.50 -15.38
C GLY A 68 -8.09 -33.16 -16.53
N GLY A 69 -7.95 -34.10 -17.45
CA GLY A 69 -6.97 -33.96 -18.51
C GLY A 69 -6.83 -35.21 -19.35
N MET A 70 -5.63 -35.41 -19.89
CA MET A 70 -5.32 -36.55 -20.73
C MET A 70 -3.99 -37.16 -20.31
N MET A 71 -3.99 -38.46 -20.10
CA MET A 71 -2.81 -39.29 -20.03
C MET A 71 -2.55 -39.91 -21.40
N PHE A 72 -1.29 -39.98 -21.80
CA PHE A 72 -0.85 -40.67 -23.01
C PHE A 72 -0.02 -41.90 -22.60
N PRO A 73 -0.64 -43.06 -22.38
CA PRO A 73 0.06 -44.24 -21.89
C PRO A 73 1.14 -44.70 -22.86
N SER A 74 2.30 -45.09 -22.33
CA SER A 74 3.36 -45.67 -23.16
C SER A 74 2.88 -46.94 -23.86
N SER A 75 3.21 -47.12 -25.14
CA SER A 75 2.94 -48.38 -25.85
C SER A 75 3.67 -49.62 -25.32
N SER A 76 4.45 -49.49 -24.25
CA SER A 76 5.28 -50.56 -23.65
C SER A 76 5.08 -50.78 -22.13
N HIS A 77 3.92 -50.40 -21.58
CA HIS A 77 3.58 -50.50 -20.15
C HIS A 77 3.34 -51.94 -19.65
N GLN A 78 3.65 -52.26 -18.37
CA GLN A 78 3.41 -53.59 -17.75
C GLN A 78 2.01 -53.90 -17.24
N LEU A 79 1.06 -52.99 -17.42
CA LEU A 79 -0.30 -53.11 -16.86
C LEU A 79 -1.13 -54.24 -17.50
N TYR A 80 -0.86 -55.51 -17.14
CA TYR A 80 -1.65 -56.69 -17.51
C TYR A 80 -1.37 -57.84 -16.53
N ASP A 81 -2.34 -58.73 -16.30
CA ASP A 81 -2.16 -59.87 -15.41
C ASP A 81 -1.28 -60.97 -16.05
N PRO A 82 -0.06 -61.23 -15.55
CA PRO A 82 0.81 -62.27 -16.09
C PRO A 82 0.34 -63.70 -15.76
N ALA A 83 -0.64 -63.87 -14.87
CA ALA A 83 -1.20 -65.17 -14.50
C ALA A 83 -2.28 -65.67 -15.48
N LEU A 84 -2.79 -64.81 -16.38
CA LEU A 84 -3.65 -65.23 -17.48
C LEU A 84 -2.81 -65.65 -18.70
N THR A 85 -2.91 -66.92 -19.10
CA THR A 85 -2.22 -67.49 -20.29
C THR A 85 -2.61 -66.87 -21.63
N SER A 86 -3.60 -65.98 -21.65
CA SER A 86 -4.12 -65.29 -22.83
C SER A 86 -3.91 -63.77 -22.81
N ALA A 87 -3.33 -63.22 -21.75
CA ALA A 87 -3.07 -61.79 -21.66
C ALA A 87 -1.87 -61.41 -22.54
N VAL A 88 -2.14 -60.73 -23.65
CA VAL A 88 -1.13 -60.11 -24.52
C VAL A 88 -1.15 -58.61 -24.23
N GLN A 89 -0.01 -58.01 -23.92
CA GLN A 89 0.07 -56.57 -23.72
C GLN A 89 -0.43 -55.82 -24.98
N GLN A 90 -1.33 -54.87 -24.80
CA GLN A 90 -1.84 -53.97 -25.84
C GLN A 90 -1.57 -52.52 -25.40
N PRO A 91 -1.27 -51.58 -26.31
CA PRO A 91 -1.21 -50.16 -26.00
C PRO A 91 -2.63 -49.62 -25.69
N PHE A 92 -2.72 -48.65 -24.76
CA PHE A 92 -3.97 -47.94 -24.51
C PHE A 92 -4.13 -46.71 -25.42
N GLU A 93 -5.37 -46.39 -25.79
CA GLU A 93 -5.72 -45.07 -26.35
C GLU A 93 -5.50 -43.96 -25.30
N PRO A 94 -5.32 -42.68 -25.70
CA PRO A 94 -5.24 -41.57 -24.77
C PRO A 94 -6.40 -41.59 -23.77
N ALA A 95 -6.07 -41.69 -22.49
CA ALA A 95 -7.05 -41.88 -21.44
C ALA A 95 -7.43 -40.51 -20.86
N GLY A 96 -8.72 -40.20 -20.88
CA GLY A 96 -9.22 -39.00 -20.19
C GLY A 96 -9.10 -39.20 -18.68
N GLU A 97 -8.51 -38.25 -17.97
CA GLU A 97 -8.32 -38.30 -16.53
C GLU A 97 -9.32 -37.37 -15.83
N ILE A 98 -9.91 -37.84 -14.73
CA ILE A 98 -10.69 -37.02 -13.80
C ILE A 98 -10.34 -37.43 -12.37
N GLY A 99 -10.04 -36.46 -11.52
CA GLY A 99 -9.54 -36.74 -10.17
C GLY A 99 -9.79 -35.63 -9.18
N VAL A 100 -9.47 -35.98 -7.93
CA VAL A 100 -9.48 -35.10 -6.78
C VAL A 100 -8.06 -34.91 -6.28
N ARG A 101 -7.76 -33.70 -5.81
CA ARG A 101 -6.46 -33.31 -5.27
C ARG A 101 -6.65 -32.69 -3.90
N PHE A 102 -5.83 -33.11 -2.94
CA PHE A 102 -5.72 -32.53 -1.63
C PHE A 102 -4.28 -32.07 -1.44
N ALA A 103 -4.06 -30.81 -1.07
CA ALA A 103 -2.72 -30.29 -0.84
C ALA A 103 -2.62 -29.51 0.46
N TYR A 104 -1.46 -29.61 1.08
CA TYR A 104 -1.08 -28.85 2.26
C TYR A 104 0.29 -28.23 2.06
N TYR A 105 0.37 -26.92 2.29
CA TYR A 105 1.57 -26.11 2.14
C TYR A 105 1.98 -25.57 3.51
N PRO A 106 2.79 -26.30 4.29
CA PRO A 106 3.31 -25.78 5.56
C PRO A 106 4.20 -24.56 5.36
N LEU A 107 4.81 -24.40 4.17
CA LEU A 107 5.65 -23.27 3.79
C LEU A 107 5.09 -22.65 2.50
N ALA A 108 5.26 -21.34 2.33
CA ALA A 108 4.83 -20.62 1.13
C ALA A 108 5.44 -21.16 -0.19
N PHE A 109 6.59 -21.84 -0.11
CA PHE A 109 7.31 -22.38 -1.27
C PHE A 109 7.32 -23.92 -1.34
N LEU A 110 6.81 -24.63 -0.33
CA LEU A 110 6.88 -26.10 -0.27
C LEU A 110 5.60 -26.70 0.31
N GLY A 111 5.06 -27.68 -0.40
CA GLY A 111 3.87 -28.43 0.02
C GLY A 111 3.96 -29.91 -0.30
N GLY A 112 2.99 -30.65 0.23
CA GLY A 112 2.70 -32.03 -0.14
C GLY A 112 1.30 -32.13 -0.73
N GLU A 113 1.14 -32.96 -1.76
CA GLU A 113 -0.15 -33.21 -2.39
C GLU A 113 -0.46 -34.71 -2.42
N LEU A 114 -1.75 -35.02 -2.31
CA LEU A 114 -2.33 -36.34 -2.48
C LEU A 114 -3.40 -36.25 -3.57
N GLU A 115 -3.39 -37.19 -4.49
CA GLU A 115 -4.30 -37.23 -5.63
C GLU A 115 -4.88 -38.63 -5.80
N ALA A 116 -6.14 -38.68 -6.22
CA ALA A 116 -6.78 -39.90 -6.70
C ALA A 116 -7.55 -39.57 -7.98
N ALA A 117 -7.39 -40.38 -9.02
CA ALA A 117 -8.03 -40.17 -10.30
C ALA A 117 -8.50 -41.47 -10.93
N ALA A 118 -9.56 -41.36 -11.72
CA ALA A 118 -10.07 -42.41 -12.59
C ALA A 118 -9.86 -42.00 -14.04
N MET A 119 -9.53 -42.98 -14.87
CA MET A 119 -9.15 -42.81 -16.27
C MET A 119 -9.90 -43.83 -17.13
N PRO A 120 -11.16 -43.54 -17.51
CA PRO A 120 -11.88 -44.41 -18.43
C PRO A 120 -11.18 -44.41 -19.80
N SER A 121 -10.92 -45.61 -20.34
CA SER A 121 -10.30 -45.83 -21.64
C SER A 121 -10.91 -47.07 -22.32
N LYS A 122 -10.30 -47.49 -23.43
CA LYS A 122 -10.64 -48.72 -24.14
C LYS A 122 -9.36 -49.47 -24.48
N ALA A 123 -9.43 -50.80 -24.48
CA ALA A 123 -8.37 -51.63 -25.04
C ALA A 123 -8.50 -51.69 -26.57
N GLU A 124 -7.42 -52.06 -27.28
CA GLU A 124 -7.40 -52.13 -28.76
C GLU A 124 -8.43 -53.10 -29.36
N ASP A 125 -8.90 -54.10 -28.59
CA ASP A 125 -9.97 -55.02 -28.99
C ASP A 125 -11.38 -54.42 -28.87
N GLY A 126 -11.49 -53.16 -28.42
CA GLY A 126 -12.73 -52.42 -28.22
C GLY A 126 -13.41 -52.70 -26.88
N SER A 127 -12.85 -53.55 -26.02
CA SER A 127 -13.38 -53.80 -24.67
C SER A 127 -13.17 -52.60 -23.75
N SER A 128 -14.07 -52.42 -22.77
CA SER A 128 -13.95 -51.35 -21.77
C SER A 128 -12.76 -51.61 -20.86
N ALA A 129 -11.88 -50.62 -20.75
CA ALA A 129 -10.73 -50.64 -19.87
C ALA A 129 -10.73 -49.39 -18.97
N GLY A 130 -10.42 -49.55 -17.70
CA GLY A 130 -10.28 -48.45 -16.76
C GLY A 130 -8.88 -48.43 -16.19
N LEU A 131 -8.27 -47.25 -16.17
CA LEU A 131 -7.11 -46.98 -15.36
C LEU A 131 -7.54 -46.19 -14.12
N TRP A 132 -6.80 -46.32 -13.03
CA TRP A 132 -6.94 -45.47 -11.86
C TRP A 132 -5.58 -45.21 -11.25
N THR A 133 -5.43 -44.09 -10.57
CA THR A 133 -4.19 -43.77 -9.86
C THR A 133 -4.48 -43.18 -8.50
N THR A 134 -3.62 -43.53 -7.54
CA THR A 134 -3.50 -42.85 -6.25
C THR A 134 -2.05 -42.46 -6.07
N ARG A 135 -1.76 -41.18 -5.89
CA ARG A 135 -0.39 -40.67 -5.90
C ARG A 135 -0.17 -39.56 -4.88
N GLY A 136 1.05 -39.49 -4.38
CA GLY A 136 1.50 -38.45 -3.47
C GLY A 136 2.83 -37.86 -3.93
N HIS A 137 2.99 -36.55 -3.79
CA HIS A 137 4.22 -35.87 -4.19
C HIS A 137 4.51 -34.64 -3.35
N LEU A 138 5.77 -34.23 -3.39
CA LEU A 138 6.18 -32.92 -2.92
C LEU A 138 6.07 -31.93 -4.08
N ILE A 139 5.69 -30.71 -3.75
CA ILE A 139 5.57 -29.60 -4.70
C ILE A 139 6.37 -28.41 -4.18
N GLY A 140 7.33 -27.97 -5.00
CA GLY A 140 8.10 -26.75 -4.79
C GLY A 140 7.54 -25.64 -5.67
N GLN A 141 7.06 -24.56 -5.07
CA GLN A 141 6.41 -23.46 -5.80
C GLN A 141 7.15 -22.14 -5.57
N LEU A 142 7.10 -21.24 -6.56
CA LEU A 142 7.72 -19.92 -6.50
C LEU A 142 6.65 -18.88 -6.13
N PRO A 143 6.60 -18.38 -4.88
CA PRO A 143 5.57 -17.43 -4.43
C PRO A 143 5.88 -16.00 -4.91
N ILE A 144 5.97 -15.81 -6.22
CA ILE A 144 6.29 -14.52 -6.85
C ILE A 144 5.06 -13.64 -7.07
N GLY A 145 3.86 -14.18 -6.87
CA GLY A 145 2.62 -13.52 -7.16
C GLY A 145 1.41 -14.45 -7.19
N SER A 146 0.27 -13.91 -7.63
CA SER A 146 -0.98 -14.63 -7.86
C SER A 146 -0.88 -15.71 -8.93
N ILE A 147 0.12 -15.61 -9.82
CA ILE A 147 0.54 -16.69 -10.71
C ILE A 147 1.78 -17.33 -10.09
N THR A 148 1.68 -18.60 -9.72
CA THR A 148 2.69 -19.34 -8.98
C THR A 148 3.18 -20.51 -9.82
N PRO A 149 4.36 -20.42 -10.46
CA PRO A 149 5.02 -21.55 -11.08
C PRO A 149 5.43 -22.59 -10.02
N PHE A 150 5.43 -23.87 -10.40
CA PHE A 150 5.88 -24.94 -9.51
C PHE A 150 6.53 -26.09 -10.26
N LEU A 151 7.27 -26.89 -9.49
CA LEU A 151 7.79 -28.21 -9.85
C LEU A 151 7.28 -29.23 -8.84
N LEU A 152 7.06 -30.46 -9.29
CA LEU A 152 6.63 -31.55 -8.43
C LEU A 152 7.36 -32.85 -8.75
N ALA A 153 7.50 -33.71 -7.74
CA ALA A 153 7.98 -35.07 -7.91
C ALA A 153 7.47 -35.97 -6.78
N GLY A 154 7.12 -37.21 -7.13
CA GLY A 154 6.67 -38.19 -6.16
C GLY A 154 6.38 -39.54 -6.79
N GLY A 155 5.46 -40.26 -6.17
CA GLY A 155 5.09 -41.59 -6.63
C GLY A 155 3.75 -42.04 -6.08
N GLY A 156 3.33 -43.22 -6.51
CA GLY A 156 2.03 -43.75 -6.20
C GLY A 156 1.81 -45.11 -6.83
N ALA A 157 0.53 -45.45 -6.96
CA ALA A 157 0.06 -46.64 -7.64
C ALA A 157 -0.67 -46.25 -8.92
N LEU A 158 -0.43 -47.00 -9.98
CA LEU A 158 -1.18 -46.97 -11.23
C LEU A 158 -1.81 -48.36 -11.40
N GLY A 159 -3.13 -48.40 -11.33
CA GLY A 159 -3.90 -49.62 -11.53
C GLY A 159 -4.59 -49.62 -12.88
N ALA A 160 -4.71 -50.81 -13.46
CA ALA A 160 -5.50 -51.07 -14.65
C ALA A 160 -6.51 -52.18 -14.36
N GLY A 161 -7.68 -52.10 -14.99
CA GLY A 161 -8.70 -53.14 -14.96
C GLY A 161 -9.43 -53.20 -16.29
N SER A 162 -9.51 -54.39 -16.89
CA SER A 162 -10.37 -54.64 -18.04
C SER A 162 -10.87 -56.09 -18.06
N ASP A 163 -11.98 -56.33 -18.77
CA ASP A 163 -12.53 -57.66 -18.97
C ASP A 163 -11.59 -58.57 -19.81
N ALA A 164 -10.70 -57.96 -20.60
CA ALA A 164 -9.76 -58.65 -21.49
C ALA A 164 -8.39 -58.93 -20.86
N MET A 165 -7.91 -58.07 -19.94
CA MET A 165 -6.53 -58.11 -19.43
C MET A 165 -6.42 -58.33 -17.91
N GLY A 166 -7.54 -58.44 -17.19
CA GLY A 166 -7.57 -58.61 -15.74
C GLY A 166 -7.34 -57.29 -15.00
N SER A 167 -7.03 -57.37 -13.70
CA SER A 167 -6.69 -56.20 -12.87
C SER A 167 -5.26 -56.29 -12.34
N ASP A 168 -4.47 -55.24 -12.54
CA ASP A 168 -3.10 -55.16 -12.06
C ASP A 168 -2.80 -53.78 -11.45
N VAL A 169 -1.87 -53.73 -10.50
CA VAL A 169 -1.47 -52.49 -9.81
C VAL A 169 0.04 -52.42 -9.73
N ASP A 170 0.60 -51.43 -10.42
CA ASP A 170 2.03 -51.16 -10.46
C ASP A 170 2.38 -49.91 -9.65
N ALA A 171 3.59 -49.91 -9.09
CA ALA A 171 4.19 -48.68 -8.57
C ALA A 171 4.55 -47.74 -9.73
N ALA A 172 4.21 -46.47 -9.58
CA ALA A 172 4.50 -45.42 -10.54
C ALA A 172 5.24 -44.26 -9.86
N PHE A 173 6.19 -43.66 -10.58
CA PHE A 173 6.89 -42.45 -10.18
C PHE A 173 6.54 -41.34 -11.15
N HIS A 174 6.44 -40.10 -10.68
CA HIS A 174 6.11 -38.99 -11.56
C HIS A 174 6.88 -37.74 -11.19
N PHE A 175 7.13 -36.91 -12.19
CA PHE A 175 7.64 -35.55 -12.02
C PHE A 175 6.94 -34.63 -13.00
N GLY A 176 6.91 -33.34 -12.69
CA GLY A 176 6.20 -32.40 -13.52
C GLY A 176 6.48 -30.96 -13.16
N ALA A 177 5.94 -30.08 -14.00
CA ALA A 177 6.00 -28.65 -13.85
C ALA A 177 4.64 -28.06 -14.20
N GLY A 178 4.34 -26.89 -13.66
CA GLY A 178 3.10 -26.22 -13.99
C GLY A 178 3.00 -24.84 -13.39
N ALA A 179 1.80 -24.28 -13.47
CA ALA A 179 1.49 -22.98 -12.90
C ALA A 179 0.10 -22.98 -12.28
N LYS A 180 0.00 -22.26 -11.16
CA LYS A 180 -1.26 -21.96 -10.48
C LYS A 180 -1.59 -20.49 -10.72
N ALA A 181 -2.86 -20.16 -10.89
CA ALA A 181 -3.34 -18.79 -10.93
C ALA A 181 -4.53 -18.64 -9.98
N ALA A 182 -4.36 -17.82 -8.95
CA ALA A 182 -5.41 -17.52 -7.98
C ALA A 182 -6.41 -16.52 -8.58
N ILE A 183 -7.64 -16.93 -8.86
CA ILE A 183 -8.69 -16.06 -9.43
C ILE A 183 -9.30 -15.18 -8.33
N GLY A 184 -9.35 -15.69 -7.10
CA GLY A 184 -9.83 -14.98 -5.93
C GLY A 184 -9.17 -15.50 -4.65
N GLU A 185 -9.66 -15.04 -3.50
CA GLU A 185 -9.20 -15.50 -2.18
C GLU A 185 -9.35 -17.03 -2.03
N HIS A 186 -10.43 -17.59 -2.57
CA HIS A 186 -10.80 -18.99 -2.36
C HIS A 186 -10.70 -19.85 -3.62
N LEU A 187 -10.46 -19.28 -4.81
CA LEU A 187 -10.50 -20.01 -6.07
C LEU A 187 -9.18 -19.90 -6.82
N LEU A 188 -8.64 -21.04 -7.24
CA LEU A 188 -7.41 -21.17 -7.99
C LEU A 188 -7.64 -22.06 -9.20
N VAL A 189 -7.03 -21.71 -10.33
CA VAL A 189 -6.91 -22.59 -11.49
C VAL A 189 -5.48 -23.06 -11.62
N ARG A 190 -5.29 -24.26 -12.17
CA ARG A 190 -3.98 -24.90 -12.29
C ARG A 190 -3.84 -25.60 -13.61
N ILE A 191 -2.63 -25.56 -14.17
CA ILE A 191 -2.19 -26.39 -15.28
C ILE A 191 -0.96 -27.19 -14.85
N ASP A 192 -0.95 -28.49 -15.17
CA ASP A 192 0.15 -29.40 -14.91
C ASP A 192 0.60 -30.07 -16.21
N LEU A 193 1.91 -30.12 -16.43
CA LEU A 193 2.55 -31.03 -17.37
C LEU A 193 3.35 -32.04 -16.55
N ARG A 194 3.06 -33.32 -16.71
CA ARG A 194 3.63 -34.38 -15.88
C ARG A 194 4.10 -35.53 -16.75
N ASP A 195 5.14 -36.22 -16.31
CA ASP A 195 5.56 -37.49 -16.89
C ASP A 195 5.46 -38.58 -15.82
N THR A 196 4.62 -39.58 -16.08
CA THR A 196 4.40 -40.71 -15.18
C THR A 196 5.15 -41.93 -15.72
N MET A 197 6.10 -42.38 -14.92
CA MET A 197 6.98 -43.51 -15.20
C MET A 197 6.49 -44.75 -14.45
N SER A 198 6.22 -45.82 -15.18
CA SER A 198 5.84 -47.14 -14.65
C SER A 198 6.80 -48.23 -15.13
N ARG A 199 6.60 -49.47 -14.70
CA ARG A 199 7.44 -50.61 -15.13
C ARG A 199 7.20 -50.93 -16.61
N LYS A 200 8.26 -51.30 -17.33
CA LYS A 200 8.24 -51.63 -18.76
C LYS A 200 8.26 -53.14 -19.02
N VAL A 201 7.39 -53.67 -19.91
CA VAL A 201 7.22 -55.13 -20.18
C VAL A 201 8.50 -55.79 -20.64
N GLY A 202 8.75 -57.01 -20.13
CA GLY A 202 9.71 -57.94 -20.71
C GLY A 202 11.19 -57.61 -20.50
N THR A 203 11.55 -56.85 -19.46
CA THR A 203 12.96 -56.54 -19.14
C THR A 203 13.28 -56.74 -17.65
N ASP A 204 14.41 -57.40 -17.37
CA ASP A 204 14.94 -57.68 -16.02
C ASP A 204 15.76 -56.51 -15.43
N THR A 205 15.78 -55.33 -16.06
CA THR A 205 16.61 -54.19 -15.63
C THR A 205 15.92 -52.85 -15.88
N THR A 206 15.75 -52.04 -14.82
CA THR A 206 15.70 -50.55 -14.74
C THR A 206 14.98 -49.68 -15.80
N ALA A 207 14.36 -50.25 -16.84
CA ALA A 207 13.71 -49.51 -17.91
C ALA A 207 12.29 -49.09 -17.46
N LEU A 208 12.02 -47.79 -17.54
CA LEU A 208 10.74 -47.19 -17.18
C LEU A 208 9.95 -46.87 -18.45
N ALA A 209 8.63 -47.08 -18.39
CA ALA A 209 7.68 -46.68 -19.41
C ALA A 209 7.16 -45.29 -19.09
N HIS A 210 7.41 -44.32 -19.97
CA HIS A 210 7.03 -42.91 -19.81
C HIS A 210 5.63 -42.65 -20.38
N SER A 211 4.76 -42.07 -19.57
CA SER A 211 3.38 -41.75 -19.92
C SER A 211 3.11 -40.29 -19.56
N PRO A 212 3.27 -39.35 -20.52
CA PRO A 212 3.04 -37.95 -20.25
C PRO A 212 1.56 -37.64 -20.03
N GLU A 213 1.30 -36.62 -19.22
CA GLU A 213 -0.01 -36.14 -18.82
C GLU A 213 -0.08 -34.62 -18.98
N ILE A 214 -1.23 -34.15 -19.43
CA ILE A 214 -1.61 -32.73 -19.43
C ILE A 214 -2.87 -32.60 -18.60
N LEU A 215 -2.81 -31.85 -17.49
CA LEU A 215 -3.92 -31.72 -16.55
C LEU A 215 -4.30 -30.24 -16.37
N PHE A 216 -5.59 -30.04 -16.18
CA PHE A 216 -6.20 -28.78 -15.79
C PHE A 216 -6.99 -28.99 -14.52
N GLY A 217 -6.87 -28.07 -13.58
CA GLY A 217 -7.54 -28.18 -12.29
C GLY A 217 -8.14 -26.87 -11.82
N VAL A 218 -9.16 -27.01 -10.98
CA VAL A 218 -9.72 -25.95 -10.15
C VAL A 218 -9.52 -26.35 -8.70
N ALA A 219 -9.12 -25.42 -7.84
CA ALA A 219 -8.92 -25.67 -6.43
C ALA A 219 -9.60 -24.60 -5.57
N PHE A 220 -10.26 -25.07 -4.53
CA PHE A 220 -10.80 -24.28 -3.45
C PHE A 220 -9.76 -24.14 -2.33
N VAL A 221 -9.60 -22.93 -1.81
CA VAL A 221 -8.65 -22.59 -0.76
C VAL A 221 -9.44 -22.06 0.44
N PRO A 222 -9.66 -22.85 1.51
CA PRO A 222 -10.58 -22.51 2.59
C PRO A 222 -10.09 -21.38 3.52
N SER A 223 -8.78 -21.14 3.59
CA SER A 223 -8.22 -20.19 4.56
C SER A 223 -6.96 -19.54 4.00
N ARG A 224 -7.11 -18.62 3.05
CA ARG A 224 -6.05 -17.64 2.80
C ARG A 224 -6.10 -16.60 3.91
N LYS A 225 -4.95 -16.26 4.47
CA LYS A 225 -4.85 -14.98 5.15
C LYS A 225 -4.78 -13.94 4.02
N SER A 226 -5.64 -12.94 4.07
CA SER A 226 -5.43 -11.78 3.22
C SER A 226 -4.35 -10.94 3.89
N PRO A 227 -3.27 -10.56 3.17
CA PRO A 227 -2.24 -9.70 3.75
C PRO A 227 -2.83 -8.37 4.22
N ASP A 228 -2.31 -7.91 5.35
CA ASP A 228 -2.52 -6.59 5.96
C ASP A 228 -1.14 -6.23 6.52
N ARG A 229 -0.36 -5.51 5.72
CA ARG A 229 1.09 -5.35 5.91
C ARG A 229 1.43 -4.31 6.96
N ASP A 230 0.68 -3.23 7.01
CA ASP A 230 0.86 -2.14 7.97
C ASP A 230 -0.01 -2.32 9.23
N GLY A 231 -0.97 -3.24 9.19
CA GLY A 231 -1.69 -3.72 10.37
C GLY A 231 -2.76 -2.76 10.85
N ASP A 232 -3.31 -1.91 9.97
CA ASP A 232 -4.37 -0.98 10.31
C ASP A 232 -5.79 -1.58 10.22
N GLY A 233 -5.88 -2.84 9.78
CA GLY A 233 -7.13 -3.59 9.66
C GLY A 233 -7.80 -3.47 8.30
N VAL A 234 -7.22 -2.71 7.36
CA VAL A 234 -7.59 -2.71 5.94
C VAL A 234 -6.67 -3.70 5.20
N LEU A 235 -7.27 -4.61 4.43
CA LEU A 235 -6.48 -5.61 3.69
C LEU A 235 -5.73 -4.94 2.54
N ASP A 236 -4.47 -5.31 2.28
CA ASP A 236 -3.57 -4.71 1.26
C ASP A 236 -4.29 -4.44 -0.08
N TYR A 237 -5.17 -5.35 -0.53
CA TYR A 237 -5.84 -5.22 -1.83
C TYR A 237 -7.00 -4.21 -1.87
N ARG A 238 -7.50 -3.83 -0.69
CA ARG A 238 -8.49 -2.78 -0.44
C ARG A 238 -7.86 -1.49 0.08
N ASP A 239 -6.61 -1.58 0.49
CA ASP A 239 -5.85 -0.48 1.05
C ASP A 239 -5.24 0.41 -0.05
N PRO A 240 -5.56 1.71 -0.09
CA PRO A 240 -4.88 2.65 -0.97
C PRO A 240 -3.42 2.94 -0.57
N CYS A 241 -3.05 2.75 0.70
CA CYS A 241 -1.74 2.98 1.29
C CYS A 241 -1.18 1.72 2.00
N PRO A 242 -1.03 0.57 1.32
CA PRO A 242 -0.76 -0.75 1.91
C PRO A 242 0.61 -0.93 2.59
N ASP A 243 1.39 0.14 2.73
CA ASP A 243 2.70 0.17 3.39
C ASP A 243 2.72 1.18 4.56
N THR A 244 1.62 1.90 4.79
CA THR A 244 1.53 3.00 5.74
C THR A 244 0.17 2.97 6.44
N ALA A 245 0.17 2.47 7.67
CA ALA A 245 -1.04 2.34 8.47
C ALA A 245 -1.76 3.69 8.61
N GLY A 246 -3.08 3.67 8.46
CA GLY A 246 -3.88 4.81 8.89
C GLY A 246 -5.38 4.59 8.97
N ALA A 247 -6.00 5.46 9.77
CA ALA A 247 -7.42 5.35 10.10
C ALA A 247 -8.35 5.78 8.94
N TYR A 248 -7.83 6.54 7.97
CA TYR A 248 -8.60 7.11 6.87
C TYR A 248 -8.61 6.14 5.68
N ALA A 249 -9.40 5.07 5.83
CA ALA A 249 -9.58 4.01 4.82
C ALA A 249 -8.29 3.27 4.41
N GLY A 250 -7.36 3.07 5.36
CA GLY A 250 -6.07 2.44 5.13
C GLY A 250 -4.91 3.43 5.01
N CYS A 251 -5.20 4.73 5.03
CA CYS A 251 -4.21 5.78 4.84
C CYS A 251 -4.12 6.72 6.04
N PRO A 252 -2.97 7.40 6.25
CA PRO A 252 -2.86 8.54 7.14
C PRO A 252 -3.90 9.61 6.83
N ALA A 253 -4.19 10.46 7.81
CA ALA A 253 -4.97 11.64 7.57
C ALA A 253 -4.30 12.51 6.49
N PRO A 254 -5.09 13.19 5.64
CA PRO A 254 -4.56 14.20 4.74
C PRO A 254 -3.83 15.30 5.52
N ASP A 255 -2.66 15.67 5.02
CA ASP A 255 -1.82 16.77 5.49
C ASP A 255 -1.28 17.43 4.21
N THR A 256 -1.96 18.49 3.76
CA THR A 256 -1.81 19.09 2.44
C THR A 256 -0.52 19.88 2.31
N ASP A 257 -0.07 20.53 3.37
CA ASP A 257 1.13 21.36 3.37
C ASP A 257 2.36 20.65 3.98
N GLY A 258 2.15 19.53 4.67
CA GLY A 258 3.21 18.67 5.20
C GLY A 258 3.82 19.17 6.50
N ASP A 259 3.11 19.99 7.28
CA ASP A 259 3.59 20.50 8.57
C ASP A 259 3.42 19.51 9.74
N GLY A 260 2.71 18.40 9.50
CA GLY A 260 2.45 17.34 10.46
C GLY A 260 1.16 17.52 11.27
N ILE A 261 0.29 18.45 10.88
CA ILE A 261 -1.05 18.66 11.42
C ILE A 261 -2.06 18.29 10.33
N ASP A 262 -2.98 17.39 10.66
CA ASP A 262 -3.96 16.91 9.69
C ASP A 262 -4.88 18.06 9.23
N ASP A 263 -5.30 18.03 7.95
CA ASP A 263 -6.16 19.06 7.30
C ASP A 263 -7.46 19.35 8.08
N GLU A 264 -7.96 18.40 8.89
CA GLU A 264 -9.15 18.59 9.73
C GLU A 264 -8.90 19.48 10.96
N THR A 265 -7.65 19.56 11.41
CA THR A 265 -7.20 20.32 12.57
C THR A 265 -6.34 21.53 12.21
N ASP A 266 -5.85 21.58 10.98
CA ASP A 266 -5.08 22.70 10.44
C ASP A 266 -6.01 23.85 9.99
N GLU A 267 -5.79 25.04 10.55
CA GLU A 267 -6.51 26.25 10.15
C GLU A 267 -5.93 26.89 8.87
N CYS A 268 -4.73 26.49 8.47
CA CYS A 268 -3.92 27.04 7.39
C CYS A 268 -3.47 25.99 6.35
N VAL A 269 -4.27 24.95 6.10
CA VAL A 269 -4.15 23.80 5.16
C VAL A 269 -3.18 23.89 3.96
N ASP A 270 -3.00 25.07 3.35
CA ASP A 270 -2.14 25.27 2.17
C ASP A 270 -0.73 25.83 2.50
N VAL A 271 -0.45 26.19 3.76
CA VAL A 271 0.75 26.93 4.18
C VAL A 271 1.33 26.36 5.47
N PRO A 272 2.52 25.72 5.41
CA PRO A 272 3.08 25.02 6.57
C PRO A 272 3.24 25.94 7.77
N GLY A 273 2.82 25.46 8.94
CA GLY A 273 2.84 26.25 10.15
C GLY A 273 3.33 25.52 11.39
N VAL A 274 2.93 26.06 12.54
CA VAL A 274 3.31 25.56 13.86
C VAL A 274 2.09 25.08 14.64
N ALA A 275 2.31 24.08 15.48
CA ALA A 275 1.28 23.55 16.36
C ALA A 275 0.79 24.59 17.38
N PRO A 276 -0.50 24.55 17.77
CA PRO A 276 -1.49 23.52 17.42
C PRO A 276 -2.36 23.84 16.19
N SER A 277 -2.26 25.04 15.61
CA SER A 277 -3.20 25.51 14.57
C SER A 277 -2.74 25.30 13.12
N GLY A 278 -1.49 24.88 12.90
CA GLY A 278 -0.93 24.68 11.56
C GLY A 278 -0.67 25.97 10.77
N CYS A 279 -0.67 27.10 11.46
CA CYS A 279 -0.46 28.40 10.82
C CYS A 279 0.97 28.90 10.99
N PRO A 280 1.50 29.67 10.02
CA PRO A 280 2.87 30.13 10.06
C PRO A 280 3.11 31.15 11.18
N ASP A 281 4.30 31.02 11.77
CA ASP A 281 4.97 31.99 12.64
C ASP A 281 6.36 32.18 12.03
N SER A 282 6.43 33.16 11.12
CA SER A 282 7.55 33.33 10.20
C SER A 282 8.84 33.80 10.90
N ASP A 283 8.74 34.44 12.06
CA ASP A 283 9.89 34.90 12.84
C ASP A 283 10.11 34.16 14.17
N GLY A 284 9.16 33.32 14.58
CA GLY A 284 9.29 32.40 15.70
C GLY A 284 9.13 33.07 17.06
N ASP A 285 8.44 34.20 17.15
CA ASP A 285 8.22 34.92 18.41
C ASP A 285 7.04 34.38 19.24
N GLY A 286 6.25 33.48 18.65
CA GLY A 286 5.09 32.84 19.27
C GLY A 286 3.75 33.50 18.96
N ILE A 287 3.73 34.55 18.13
CA ILE A 287 2.52 35.16 17.58
C ILE A 287 2.40 34.73 16.11
N LEU A 288 1.23 34.17 15.73
CA LEU A 288 1.01 33.74 14.35
C LEU A 288 1.03 34.94 13.40
N ASP A 289 1.49 34.74 12.16
CA ASP A 289 1.61 35.80 11.13
C ASP A 289 0.31 36.59 10.89
N ARG A 290 -0.85 35.98 11.15
CA ARG A 290 -2.17 36.63 11.02
C ARG A 290 -2.45 37.67 12.12
N ASP A 291 -1.81 37.50 13.28
CA ASP A 291 -2.00 38.27 14.51
C ASP A 291 -0.76 39.13 14.82
N ASP A 292 0.35 38.93 14.12
CA ASP A 292 1.58 39.70 14.21
C ASP A 292 1.56 40.93 13.28
N LEU A 293 1.85 42.10 13.83
CA LEU A 293 2.00 43.36 13.09
C LEU A 293 3.32 43.44 12.32
N CYS A 294 4.32 42.65 12.72
CA CYS A 294 5.64 42.56 12.12
C CYS A 294 6.08 41.12 11.79
N PRO A 295 5.36 40.34 10.94
CA PRO A 295 5.56 38.89 10.73
C PRO A 295 6.95 38.39 10.30
N ASN A 296 7.91 39.27 10.06
CA ASN A 296 9.26 38.89 9.63
C ASN A 296 10.34 39.36 10.63
N HIS A 297 9.93 39.83 11.81
CA HIS A 297 10.78 40.52 12.76
C HIS A 297 10.38 40.17 14.19
N ALA A 298 10.96 39.10 14.74
CA ALA A 298 10.60 38.62 16.07
C ALA A 298 10.69 39.71 17.15
N GLY A 299 9.61 39.89 17.91
CA GLY A 299 9.53 40.94 18.91
C GLY A 299 8.68 40.58 20.11
N THR A 300 9.08 41.08 21.28
CA THR A 300 8.30 40.95 22.51
C THR A 300 7.39 42.16 22.75
N GLY A 301 7.35 43.10 21.81
CA GLY A 301 6.58 44.33 21.90
C GLY A 301 5.08 44.11 21.64
N PRO A 302 4.25 45.15 21.81
CA PRO A 302 2.83 45.08 21.47
C PRO A 302 2.62 44.66 20.01
N GLY A 303 1.93 43.53 19.83
CA GLY A 303 1.59 42.97 18.52
C GLY A 303 2.76 42.34 17.77
N GLY A 304 3.77 41.78 18.45
CA GLY A 304 4.86 40.98 17.86
C GLY A 304 6.03 41.80 17.29
N CYS A 305 5.89 43.12 17.21
CA CYS A 305 6.97 43.96 16.70
C CYS A 305 8.14 44.12 17.70
N PRO A 306 9.39 44.20 17.21
CA PRO A 306 10.51 44.68 18.00
C PRO A 306 10.22 46.13 18.40
N GLU A 307 10.65 46.56 19.59
CA GLU A 307 10.39 47.93 20.08
C GLU A 307 10.75 49.03 19.06
N LYS A 308 11.79 48.81 18.25
CA LYS A 308 12.24 49.76 17.22
C LYS A 308 11.34 49.85 15.99
N LEU A 309 10.48 48.87 15.78
CA LEU A 309 9.57 48.75 14.63
C LEU A 309 8.11 48.84 15.04
N CYS A 310 7.79 48.94 16.35
CA CYS A 310 6.43 49.15 16.81
C CYS A 310 5.80 50.35 16.08
N PRO A 311 4.61 50.17 15.47
CA PRO A 311 3.94 51.25 14.77
C PRO A 311 3.57 52.42 15.69
N VAL A 312 3.56 52.18 17.01
CA VAL A 312 3.43 53.21 18.04
C VAL A 312 4.79 53.37 18.72
N LYS A 313 5.50 54.42 18.32
CA LYS A 313 6.79 54.81 18.89
C LYS A 313 6.58 55.25 20.34
N ASP A 314 7.36 54.72 21.26
CA ASP A 314 7.46 55.11 22.67
C ASP A 314 8.96 55.32 22.94
N SER A 315 9.41 56.57 22.85
CA SER A 315 10.85 56.87 22.73
C SER A 315 11.60 56.80 24.05
N ASP A 316 10.90 56.90 25.18
CA ASP A 316 11.48 56.81 26.52
C ASP A 316 11.07 55.56 27.31
N GLY A 317 10.10 54.80 26.81
CA GLY A 317 9.68 53.51 27.34
C GLY A 317 8.91 53.59 28.65
N ASP A 318 8.21 54.70 28.91
CA ASP A 318 7.45 54.89 30.14
C ASP A 318 6.05 54.25 30.13
N GLY A 319 5.61 53.77 28.97
CA GLY A 319 4.32 53.12 28.75
C GLY A 319 3.25 54.01 28.11
N LEU A 320 3.55 55.28 27.81
CA LEU A 320 2.80 56.15 26.92
C LEU A 320 3.50 56.23 25.57
N THR A 321 2.74 56.09 24.49
CA THR A 321 3.32 56.25 23.14
C THR A 321 3.61 57.73 22.87
N ASP A 322 4.60 58.06 22.04
CA ASP A 322 4.98 59.42 21.63
C ASP A 322 3.78 60.33 21.25
N GLU A 323 2.70 59.77 20.73
CA GLU A 323 1.48 60.52 20.36
C GLU A 323 0.57 60.89 21.55
N PHE A 324 0.67 60.13 22.65
CA PHE A 324 -0.05 60.33 23.91
C PHE A 324 0.86 60.83 25.04
N ASP A 325 2.16 60.88 24.81
CA ASP A 325 3.17 61.42 25.71
C ASP A 325 3.46 62.89 25.40
N ARG A 326 3.31 63.76 26.40
CA ARG A 326 3.66 65.18 26.26
C ARG A 326 5.17 65.42 26.33
N CYS A 327 5.92 64.51 26.94
CA CYS A 327 7.36 64.53 27.07
C CYS A 327 8.01 63.25 26.49
N PRO A 328 7.89 62.97 25.16
CA PRO A 328 8.23 61.68 24.55
C PRO A 328 9.63 61.11 24.77
N ASP A 329 10.58 61.93 25.23
CA ASP A 329 11.98 61.57 25.42
C ASP A 329 12.39 61.52 26.92
N GLU A 330 11.45 61.70 27.87
CA GLU A 330 11.69 61.78 29.31
C GLU A 330 10.77 60.86 30.12
N PRO A 331 11.25 59.68 30.57
CA PRO A 331 10.36 58.65 31.04
C PRO A 331 9.64 59.03 32.34
N ALA A 332 8.30 59.05 32.34
CA ALA A 332 7.49 59.32 33.52
C ALA A 332 6.14 58.60 33.52
N ARG A 333 5.90 57.77 34.55
CA ARG A 333 4.60 57.09 34.76
C ARG A 333 3.48 58.02 35.28
N THR A 334 3.34 59.21 34.71
CA THR A 334 2.22 60.13 34.95
C THR A 334 1.18 59.98 33.85
N LEU A 335 0.01 60.62 34.00
CA LEU A 335 -1.05 60.55 32.97
C LEU A 335 -0.70 61.34 31.69
N ASP A 336 0.28 62.23 31.76
CA ASP A 336 0.73 63.06 30.64
C ASP A 336 2.17 62.76 30.19
N GLY A 337 2.81 61.74 30.75
CA GLY A 337 4.16 61.30 30.37
C GLY A 337 5.28 62.27 30.77
N CYS A 338 4.99 63.29 31.59
CA CYS A 338 5.99 64.26 32.03
C CYS A 338 6.39 64.08 33.51
N PRO A 339 7.69 64.20 33.85
CA PRO A 339 8.16 64.16 35.24
C PRO A 339 7.48 65.24 36.09
N ALA A 340 7.12 64.90 37.33
CA ALA A 340 6.62 65.88 38.27
C ALA A 340 7.69 66.97 38.53
N PRO A 341 7.32 68.27 38.57
CA PRO A 341 8.26 69.33 38.91
C PRO A 341 8.86 69.05 40.29
N ALA A 342 10.18 69.16 40.40
CA ALA A 342 10.88 68.95 41.66
C ALA A 342 10.31 69.90 42.72
N GLU A 343 9.68 69.34 43.75
CA GLU A 343 9.19 70.08 44.92
C GLU A 343 10.39 70.80 45.57
N GLU A 344 10.42 72.13 45.45
CA GLU A 344 11.39 72.98 46.14
C GLU A 344 11.04 72.99 47.65
N SER A 345 11.81 72.24 48.44
CA SER A 345 11.63 72.16 49.89
C SER A 345 11.95 73.51 50.53
N THR A 346 10.92 74.24 50.94
CA THR A 346 11.05 75.39 51.82
C THR A 346 11.35 74.89 53.24
N GLU A 347 12.59 75.09 53.68
CA GLU A 347 12.98 75.01 55.09
C GLU A 347 12.32 76.18 55.84
N GLU A 348 11.33 75.91 56.69
CA GLU A 348 10.89 76.84 57.74
C GLU A 348 11.45 76.42 59.10
N ASP A 349 12.26 77.34 59.62
CA ASP A 349 12.97 77.33 60.90
C ASP A 349 12.02 77.44 62.10
N ALA A 350 12.51 76.95 63.23
CA ALA A 350 11.80 76.60 64.45
C ALA A 350 11.28 77.77 65.30
N GLY A 351 10.28 77.49 66.15
CA GLY A 351 9.96 78.32 67.32
C GLY A 351 8.72 77.91 68.12
N ASP A 352 8.94 77.03 69.11
CA ASP A 352 8.27 76.79 70.42
C ASP A 352 6.74 77.07 70.63
N GLY A 353 5.96 76.28 71.40
CA GLY A 353 6.33 75.35 72.46
C GLY A 353 5.23 74.32 72.83
N SER A 354 5.73 73.23 73.41
CA SER A 354 5.16 72.03 74.03
C SER A 354 4.03 72.23 75.09
N PRO A 355 3.50 71.14 75.73
CA PRO A 355 3.06 69.82 75.23
C PRO A 355 1.73 69.31 75.89
N ALA A 356 1.34 68.07 75.53
CA ALA A 356 0.69 67.01 76.34
C ALA A 356 -0.58 66.46 75.64
N GLY A 357 -0.74 65.16 75.39
CA GLY A 357 0.10 64.01 75.70
C GLY A 357 -0.42 62.73 75.03
N ASP A 358 0.51 61.80 74.84
CA ASP A 358 0.31 60.36 74.63
C ASP A 358 0.03 59.68 76.00
N PRO A 359 -0.36 58.39 76.11
CA PRO A 359 -0.12 57.34 75.10
C PRO A 359 -1.15 56.19 74.97
N GLU A 360 -0.85 55.33 73.98
CA GLU A 360 -1.10 53.86 73.95
C GLU A 360 -2.57 53.41 73.72
N SER A 361 -2.90 52.45 72.87
CA SER A 361 -2.14 51.34 72.26
C SER A 361 -3.04 50.65 71.21
N ASP A 362 -2.51 50.41 70.01
CA ASP A 362 -2.91 49.28 69.15
C ASP A 362 -2.41 47.96 69.81
N PRO A 363 -3.01 46.76 69.56
CA PRO A 363 -3.10 46.20 68.20
C PRO A 363 -4.25 45.20 67.94
N GLY A 364 -4.37 44.77 66.68
CA GLY A 364 -4.65 43.34 66.40
C GLY A 364 -5.80 43.00 65.46
N TRP A 365 -5.46 42.83 64.19
CA TRP A 365 -5.67 41.62 63.36
C TRP A 365 -6.83 40.66 63.70
N THR A 366 -7.71 40.39 62.72
CA THR A 366 -8.08 39.07 62.12
C THR A 366 -9.49 39.13 61.50
N ALA A 367 -9.60 38.82 60.20
CA ALA A 367 -10.15 37.59 59.62
C ALA A 367 -11.66 37.66 59.33
N GLY A 368 -12.00 37.51 58.05
CA GLY A 368 -13.35 37.31 57.56
C GLY A 368 -13.32 36.24 56.48
N GLU A 369 -13.26 34.99 56.90
CA GLU A 369 -13.71 33.85 56.11
C GLU A 369 -15.18 33.59 56.46
N GLY A 370 -16.02 33.45 55.45
CA GLY A 370 -17.41 33.05 55.60
C GLY A 370 -17.95 32.66 54.23
N GLU A 371 -18.14 31.35 54.01
CA GLU A 371 -19.50 30.81 53.88
C GLU A 371 -19.41 29.27 53.84
N GLU A 372 -19.92 28.63 54.90
CA GLU A 372 -20.37 27.24 54.87
C GLU A 372 -21.69 27.16 54.07
N ALA A 373 -21.92 26.06 53.37
CA ALA A 373 -23.12 25.27 53.63
C ALA A 373 -23.03 23.85 53.00
N PRO A 374 -23.59 22.85 53.70
CA PRO A 374 -23.58 21.42 53.32
C PRO A 374 -24.63 21.01 52.28
#